data_AF-A0A6P2W841-F1
#
_entry.id   AF-A0A6P2W841-F1
#
_cell.length_a   1.000
_cell.length_b   1.000
_cell.length_c   1.000
_cell.angle_alpha   90.00
_cell.angle_beta   90.00
_cell.angle_gamma   90.00
#
_symmetry.space_group_name_H-M   'P 1'
#
loop_
_entity.id
_entity.type
_entity.pdbx_description
1 polymer ?
#
loop_
_entity_poly.entity_id
_entity_poly.type
_entity_poly.pdbx_seq_one_letter_code
_entity_poly.pdbx_strand_id
1 'polypeptide(L)'
;MSATAERPTSRPSHSVVLGCLAFAVGGPLVTALVWSAVTLIGQSLLHGPSWERLNVSAGMVPIIFFGSFLLGFFLPAAVAGGIMGAIGTRIRRRWFVLLGMIVGAGAALGFVEIVNGLAKSDKFGTLTAGATLNAIVAAAVMSYWLHRRLERRR
;
A
#
# COMPACT_ATOMS: atom_id res chain seq x y z
N MET A 1 46.61 -16.65 -7.60
CA MET A 1 45.42 -17.41 -8.02
C MET A 1 44.19 -16.75 -7.43
N SER A 2 43.26 -16.38 -8.31
CA SER A 2 42.09 -15.55 -8.03
C SER A 2 41.01 -16.30 -7.25
N ALA A 3 40.38 -15.61 -6.29
CA ALA A 3 39.04 -15.93 -5.81
C ALA A 3 38.28 -14.61 -5.63
N THR A 4 38.09 -13.88 -6.73
CA THR A 4 37.06 -12.85 -6.82
C THR A 4 35.70 -13.53 -6.75
N ALA A 5 35.17 -13.68 -5.54
CA ALA A 5 33.77 -14.03 -5.33
C ALA A 5 32.93 -12.84 -5.82
N GLU A 6 32.47 -12.91 -7.08
CA GLU A 6 31.44 -12.05 -7.62
C GLU A 6 30.17 -12.21 -6.78
N ARG A 7 30.00 -11.36 -5.77
CA ARG A 7 28.69 -11.15 -5.14
C ARG A 7 27.76 -10.58 -6.23
N PRO A 8 26.57 -11.16 -6.46
CA PRO A 8 25.64 -10.54 -7.39
C PRO A 8 25.24 -9.19 -6.80
N THR A 9 25.73 -8.13 -7.45
CA THR A 9 25.25 -6.77 -7.22
C THR A 9 23.78 -6.78 -7.58
N SER A 10 22.90 -6.75 -6.58
CA SER A 10 21.47 -6.58 -6.80
C SER A 10 21.31 -5.27 -7.58
N ARG A 11 21.09 -5.35 -8.89
CA ARG A 11 20.97 -4.17 -9.75
C ARG A 11 19.88 -3.27 -9.17
N PRO A 12 20.10 -1.95 -9.09
CA PRO A 12 19.12 -1.02 -8.54
C PRO A 12 17.74 -1.14 -9.20
N SER A 13 17.69 -1.53 -10.49
CA SER A 13 16.44 -1.83 -11.20
C SER A 13 15.61 -2.94 -10.54
N HIS A 14 16.24 -3.97 -9.97
CA HIS A 14 15.53 -5.09 -9.36
C HIS A 14 14.87 -4.68 -8.03
N SER A 15 15.47 -3.75 -7.29
CA SER A 15 14.89 -3.19 -6.06
C SER A 15 13.69 -2.30 -6.36
N VAL A 16 13.75 -1.50 -7.43
CA VAL A 16 12.63 -0.67 -7.90
C VAL A 16 11.47 -1.54 -8.38
N VAL A 17 11.74 -2.53 -9.22
CA VAL A 17 10.71 -3.45 -9.73
C VAL A 17 10.07 -4.25 -8.59
N LEU A 18 10.87 -4.73 -7.64
CA LEU A 18 10.35 -5.40 -6.44
C LEU A 18 9.46 -4.47 -5.63
N GLY A 19 9.87 -3.21 -5.42
CA GLY A 19 9.08 -2.20 -4.72
C GLY A 19 7.75 -1.90 -5.42
N CYS A 20 7.79 -1.64 -6.74
CA CYS A 20 6.60 -1.43 -7.56
C CYS A 20 5.63 -2.60 -7.47
N LEU A 21 6.07 -3.82 -7.75
CA LEU A 21 5.22 -5.01 -7.73
C LEU A 21 4.66 -5.29 -6.33
N ALA A 22 5.51 -5.17 -5.30
CA ALA A 22 5.10 -5.39 -3.93
C ALA A 22 3.99 -4.42 -3.51
N PHE A 23 4.12 -3.13 -3.82
CA PHE A 23 3.09 -2.16 -3.45
C PHE A 23 1.86 -2.20 -4.36
N ALA A 24 2.03 -2.49 -5.66
CA ALA A 24 0.93 -2.62 -6.61
C ALA A 24 -0.06 -3.72 -6.20
N VAL A 25 0.44 -4.82 -5.63
CA VAL A 25 -0.39 -5.95 -5.18
C VAL A 25 -0.65 -5.87 -3.67
N GLY A 26 0.40 -5.66 -2.89
CA GLY A 26 0.34 -5.65 -1.43
C GLY A 26 -0.38 -4.43 -0.86
N GLY A 27 -0.29 -3.26 -1.51
CA GLY A 27 -1.01 -2.06 -1.09
C GLY A 27 -2.53 -2.28 -1.10
N PRO A 28 -3.14 -2.62 -2.25
CA PRO A 28 -4.56 -2.96 -2.33
C PRO A 28 -4.97 -4.10 -1.40
N LEU A 29 -4.13 -5.13 -1.25
CA LEU A 29 -4.42 -6.26 -0.36
C LEU A 29 -4.49 -5.82 1.11
N VAL A 30 -3.52 -5.03 1.58
CA VAL A 30 -3.53 -4.51 2.96
C VAL A 30 -4.73 -3.60 3.17
N THR A 31 -5.03 -2.72 2.22
CA THR A 31 -6.23 -1.86 2.28
C THR A 31 -7.52 -2.67 2.37
N ALA A 32 -7.68 -3.70 1.55
CA ALA A 32 -8.86 -4.56 1.55
C ALA A 32 -9.05 -5.27 2.90
N LEU A 33 -7.96 -5.78 3.49
CA LEU A 33 -8.00 -6.47 4.78
C LEU A 33 -8.27 -5.50 5.94
N VAL A 34 -7.55 -4.39 6.00
CA VAL A 34 -7.67 -3.39 7.08
C VAL A 34 -9.08 -2.80 7.09
N TRP A 35 -9.58 -2.37 5.93
CA TRP A 35 -10.91 -1.76 5.86
C TRP A 35 -12.03 -2.74 6.22
N SER A 36 -11.94 -3.97 5.75
CA SER A 36 -12.93 -5.01 6.07
C SER A 36 -12.91 -5.34 7.56
N ALA A 37 -11.72 -5.40 8.18
CA ALA A 37 -11.58 -5.60 9.62
C ALA A 37 -12.13 -4.41 10.43
N VAL A 38 -11.81 -3.17 10.07
CA VAL A 38 -12.32 -1.96 10.73
C VAL A 38 -13.85 -1.92 10.65
N THR A 39 -14.41 -2.22 9.47
CA THR A 39 -15.86 -2.28 9.25
C THR A 39 -16.50 -3.37 10.11
N LEU A 40 -15.91 -4.57 10.15
CA LEU A 40 -16.41 -5.69 10.97
C LEU A 40 -16.41 -5.33 12.46
N ILE A 41 -15.32 -4.77 12.97
CA ILE A 41 -15.17 -4.38 14.37
C ILE A 41 -16.16 -3.27 14.70
N GLY A 42 -16.21 -2.20 13.91
CA GLY A 42 -17.13 -1.09 14.12
C GLY A 42 -18.58 -1.52 14.12
N GLN A 43 -18.98 -2.34 13.14
CA GLN A 43 -20.33 -2.89 13.08
C GLN A 43 -20.63 -3.83 14.24
N SER A 44 -19.67 -4.65 14.67
CA SER A 44 -19.84 -5.57 15.81
C SER A 44 -19.97 -4.85 17.14
N LEU A 45 -19.30 -3.71 17.31
CA LEU A 45 -19.42 -2.87 18.51
C LEU A 45 -20.80 -2.18 18.58
N LEU A 46 -21.33 -1.71 17.44
CA LEU A 46 -22.59 -0.98 17.41
C LEU A 46 -23.83 -1.88 17.52
N HIS A 47 -23.81 -3.05 16.87
CA HIS A 47 -25.00 -3.91 16.77
C HIS A 47 -24.76 -5.35 17.26
N GLY A 48 -23.64 -5.64 17.95
CA GLY A 48 -23.27 -6.97 18.47
C GLY A 48 -22.61 -7.90 17.45
N PRO A 49 -21.87 -8.95 17.81
CA PRO A 49 -21.25 -9.86 16.83
C PRO A 49 -22.29 -10.73 16.09
N SER A 50 -22.14 -10.92 14.77
CA SER A 50 -23.02 -11.81 13.99
C SER A 50 -22.30 -12.46 12.80
N TRP A 51 -22.71 -13.69 12.45
CA TRP A 51 -22.18 -14.44 11.29
C TRP A 51 -22.47 -13.75 9.97
N GLU A 52 -23.62 -13.08 9.85
CA GLU A 52 -24.00 -12.33 8.66
C GLU A 52 -23.02 -11.18 8.38
N ARG A 53 -22.66 -10.40 9.42
CA ARG A 53 -21.68 -9.31 9.27
C ARG A 53 -20.28 -9.81 8.97
N LEU A 54 -19.89 -10.96 9.53
CA LEU A 54 -18.63 -11.60 9.17
C LEU A 54 -18.60 -11.98 7.68
N ASN A 55 -19.68 -12.56 7.15
CA ASN A 55 -19.80 -12.88 5.72
C ASN A 55 -19.76 -11.63 4.83
N VAL A 56 -20.46 -10.56 5.22
CA VAL A 56 -20.43 -9.28 4.48
C VAL A 56 -19.01 -8.72 4.46
N SER A 57 -18.33 -8.63 5.60
CA SER A 57 -16.96 -8.12 5.68
C SER A 57 -15.96 -9.01 4.93
N ALA A 58 -16.13 -10.33 4.96
CA ALA A 58 -15.31 -11.25 4.16
C ALA A 58 -15.53 -11.03 2.65
N GLY A 59 -16.78 -10.81 2.23
CA GLY A 59 -17.14 -10.49 0.83
C GLY A 59 -16.61 -9.13 0.36
N MET A 60 -16.41 -8.17 1.25
CA MET A 60 -15.82 -6.87 0.91
C MET A 60 -14.35 -6.97 0.49
N VAL A 61 -13.59 -7.94 1.01
CA VAL A 61 -12.16 -8.10 0.69
C VAL A 61 -11.90 -8.25 -0.81
N PRO A 62 -12.47 -9.23 -1.53
CA PRO A 62 -12.27 -9.35 -2.97
C PRO A 62 -12.81 -8.13 -3.73
N ILE A 63 -13.94 -7.55 -3.31
CA ILE A 63 -14.53 -6.37 -3.96
C ILE A 63 -13.57 -5.18 -3.90
N ILE A 64 -13.01 -4.88 -2.73
CA ILE A 64 -12.06 -3.77 -2.54
C ILE A 64 -10.77 -4.06 -3.29
N PHE A 65 -10.29 -5.30 -3.24
CA PHE A 65 -9.06 -5.70 -3.91
C PHE A 65 -9.18 -5.53 -5.43
N PHE A 66 -10.15 -6.19 -6.07
CA PHE A 66 -10.36 -6.10 -7.51
C PHE A 66 -10.78 -4.69 -7.94
N GLY A 67 -11.63 -4.02 -7.16
CA GLY A 67 -12.02 -2.64 -7.40
C GLY A 67 -10.83 -1.69 -7.44
N SER A 68 -9.80 -1.92 -6.63
CA SER A 68 -8.56 -1.13 -6.66
C SER A 68 -7.78 -1.27 -7.98
N PHE A 69 -7.87 -2.44 -8.64
CA PHE A 69 -7.28 -2.63 -9.97
C PHE A 69 -8.12 -2.00 -11.07
N LEU A 70 -9.45 -2.19 -11.02
CA LEU A 70 -10.38 -1.60 -12.01
C LEU A 70 -10.33 -0.07 -12.00
N LEU A 71 -10.25 0.54 -10.81
CA LEU A 71 -10.25 1.99 -10.63
C LEU A 71 -8.84 2.60 -10.69
N GLY A 72 -7.80 1.79 -10.87
CA GLY A 72 -6.42 2.27 -11.01
C GLY A 72 -5.75 2.71 -9.70
N PHE A 73 -6.34 2.48 -8.52
CA PHE A 73 -5.73 2.80 -7.22
C PHE A 73 -4.41 2.05 -6.95
N PHE A 74 -4.13 0.98 -7.70
CA PHE A 74 -2.83 0.31 -7.64
C PHE A 74 -1.68 1.16 -8.21
N LEU A 75 -1.95 2.12 -9.11
CA LEU A 75 -0.92 3.01 -9.70
C LEU A 75 -0.18 3.86 -8.65
N PRO A 76 -0.87 4.67 -7.83
CA PRO A 76 -0.18 5.48 -6.81
C PRO A 76 0.59 4.60 -5.81
N ALA A 77 0.06 3.42 -5.48
CA ALA A 77 0.77 2.45 -4.66
C ALA A 77 2.04 1.94 -5.34
N ALA A 78 1.96 1.56 -6.62
CA ALA A 78 3.11 1.11 -7.41
C ALA A 78 4.20 2.18 -7.49
N VAL A 79 3.83 3.43 -7.77
CA VAL A 79 4.75 4.57 -7.83
C VAL A 79 5.45 4.77 -6.48
N ALA A 80 4.69 4.76 -5.37
CA ALA A 80 5.25 4.86 -4.03
C ALA A 80 6.23 3.71 -3.75
N GLY A 81 5.86 2.47 -4.10
CA GLY A 81 6.73 1.31 -3.97
C GLY A 81 8.02 1.41 -4.80
N GLY A 82 7.94 1.95 -6.01
CA GLY A 82 9.10 2.19 -6.87
C GLY A 82 10.08 3.19 -6.28
N ILE A 83 9.58 4.32 -5.77
CA ILE A 83 10.39 5.34 -5.07
C ILE A 83 11.08 4.71 -3.84
N MET A 84 10.32 3.99 -3.02
CA MET A 84 10.83 3.31 -1.84
C MET A 84 11.86 2.22 -2.19
N GLY A 85 11.62 1.48 -3.27
CA GLY A 85 12.55 0.49 -3.82
C GLY A 85 13.84 1.12 -4.35
N ALA A 86 13.78 2.32 -4.94
CA ALA A 86 14.95 3.07 -5.41
C ALA A 86 15.82 3.55 -4.25
N ILE A 87 15.19 4.05 -3.17
CA ILE A 87 15.88 4.47 -1.94
C ILE A 87 16.55 3.26 -1.27
N GLY A 88 15.87 2.11 -1.27
CA GLY A 88 16.36 0.87 -0.71
C GLY A 88 16.70 0.98 0.78
N THR A 89 17.75 0.29 1.23
CA THR A 89 18.14 0.27 2.67
C THR A 89 19.12 1.39 3.05
N ARG A 90 19.22 2.47 2.26
CA ARG A 90 20.15 3.58 2.54
C ARG A 90 19.80 4.34 3.82
N ILE A 91 18.56 4.22 4.28
CA ILE A 91 18.02 4.92 5.43
C ILE A 91 17.66 3.89 6.53
N ARG A 92 17.80 4.27 7.80
CA ARG A 92 17.32 3.47 8.94
C ARG A 92 15.82 3.18 8.80
N ARG A 93 15.42 1.99 9.23
CA ARG A 93 14.06 1.45 9.10
C ARG A 93 12.95 2.39 9.56
N ARG A 94 13.10 3.06 10.71
CA ARG A 94 12.08 3.98 11.25
C ARG A 94 11.79 5.13 10.29
N TRP A 95 12.83 5.75 9.75
CA TRP A 95 12.71 6.84 8.79
C TRP A 95 12.25 6.36 7.41
N PHE A 96 12.64 5.14 7.01
CA PHE A 96 12.12 4.52 5.80
C PHE A 96 10.60 4.34 5.85
N VAL A 97 10.06 3.83 6.96
CA VAL A 97 8.60 3.67 7.14
C VAL A 97 7.89 5.03 7.14
N LEU A 98 8.44 6.03 7.84
CA LEU A 98 7.88 7.39 7.84
C LEU A 98 7.83 7.98 6.42
N LEU A 99 8.92 7.84 5.66
CA LEU A 99 8.99 8.31 4.28
C LEU A 99 7.97 7.57 3.40
N GLY A 100 7.81 6.26 3.61
CA GLY A 100 6.78 5.46 2.94
C GLY A 100 5.37 5.95 3.20
N MET A 101 5.04 6.29 4.45
CA MET A 101 3.74 6.85 4.79
C MET A 101 3.49 8.19 4.10
N ILE A 102 4.50 9.08 4.08
CA ILE A 102 4.40 10.39 3.41
C ILE A 102 4.22 10.22 1.91
N VAL A 103 5.05 9.40 1.26
CA VAL A 103 4.99 9.15 -0.18
C VAL A 103 3.68 8.46 -0.56
N GLY A 104 3.26 7.46 0.21
CA GLY A 104 1.99 6.75 -0.01
C GLY A 104 0.76 7.65 0.17
N ALA A 105 0.73 8.47 1.22
CA ALA A 105 -0.34 9.44 1.43
C ALA A 105 -0.37 10.51 0.34
N GLY A 106 0.79 11.07 -0.01
CA GLY A 106 0.91 12.08 -1.07
C GLY A 106 0.48 11.53 -2.43
N ALA A 107 0.86 10.30 -2.77
CA ALA A 107 0.46 9.65 -4.02
C ALA A 107 -1.06 9.38 -4.06
N ALA A 108 -1.66 8.94 -2.94
CA ALA A 108 -3.09 8.72 -2.85
C ALA A 108 -3.89 10.03 -2.96
N LEU A 109 -3.47 11.07 -2.22
CA LEU A 109 -4.11 12.40 -2.28
C LEU A 109 -3.98 13.02 -3.67
N GLY A 110 -2.79 12.99 -4.27
CA GLY A 110 -2.58 13.49 -5.63
C GLY A 110 -3.42 12.74 -6.66
N PHE A 111 -3.55 11.42 -6.54
CA PHE A 111 -4.44 10.65 -7.41
C PHE A 111 -5.90 11.06 -7.26
N VAL A 112 -6.38 11.22 -6.03
CA VAL A 112 -7.76 11.64 -5.76
C VAL A 112 -8.02 13.06 -6.29
N GLU A 113 -7.11 14.01 -6.09
CA GLU A 113 -7.25 15.37 -6.63
C GLU A 113 -7.32 15.39 -8.16
N ILE A 114 -6.46 14.61 -8.83
CA ILE A 114 -6.49 14.47 -10.30
C ILE A 114 -7.84 13.91 -10.75
N VAL A 115 -8.33 12.86 -10.08
CA VAL A 115 -9.64 12.24 -10.41
C VAL A 115 -10.79 13.21 -10.14
N ASN A 116 -10.79 13.93 -9.03
CA ASN A 116 -11.81 14.93 -8.70
C ASN A 116 -11.84 16.07 -9.71
N GLY A 117 -10.66 16.58 -10.08
CA GLY A 117 -10.50 17.63 -11.08
C GLY A 117 -10.98 17.21 -12.47
N LEU A 118 -10.69 15.98 -12.89
CA LEU A 118 -11.18 15.42 -14.15
C LEU A 118 -12.69 15.15 -14.12
N ALA A 119 -13.22 14.63 -13.01
CA ALA A 119 -14.61 14.24 -12.88
C ALA A 119 -15.58 15.41 -12.62
N LYS A 120 -15.07 16.61 -12.29
CA LYS A 120 -15.86 17.78 -11.85
C LYS A 120 -16.92 17.44 -10.79
N SER A 121 -16.63 16.46 -9.93
CA SER A 121 -17.58 15.98 -8.93
C SER A 121 -16.91 15.87 -7.58
N ASP A 122 -17.46 16.51 -6.55
CA ASP A 122 -16.94 16.46 -5.17
C ASP A 122 -17.27 15.18 -4.40
N LYS A 123 -17.86 14.18 -5.08
CA LYS A 123 -18.35 12.95 -4.45
C LYS A 123 -17.26 12.09 -3.80
N PHE A 124 -15.99 12.30 -4.15
CA PHE A 124 -14.90 11.54 -3.55
C PHE A 124 -14.40 12.12 -2.21
N GLY A 125 -14.69 13.38 -1.89
CA GLY A 125 -14.11 14.10 -0.74
C GLY A 125 -14.27 13.42 0.63
N THR A 126 -15.43 12.83 0.90
CA THR A 126 -15.69 12.12 2.18
C THR A 126 -15.13 10.70 2.19
N LEU A 127 -15.02 10.05 1.03
CA LEU A 127 -14.28 8.78 0.89
C LEU A 127 -12.77 9.00 1.01
N THR A 128 -12.28 10.21 0.69
CA THR A 128 -10.85 10.54 0.69
C THR A 128 -10.20 10.35 2.05
N ALA A 129 -10.85 10.74 3.15
CA ALA A 129 -10.25 10.64 4.48
C ALA A 129 -9.99 9.18 4.90
N GLY A 130 -10.99 8.30 4.72
CA GLY A 130 -10.86 6.86 5.01
C GLY A 130 -9.88 6.17 4.07
N ALA A 131 -9.94 6.49 2.77
CA ALA A 131 -9.02 5.95 1.78
C ALA A 131 -7.56 6.39 2.04
N THR A 132 -7.35 7.63 2.46
CA THR A 132 -6.02 8.17 2.79
C THR A 132 -5.46 7.52 4.04
N LEU A 133 -6.27 7.33 5.09
CA LEU A 133 -5.85 6.61 6.29
C LEU A 133 -5.43 5.17 5.97
N ASN A 134 -6.23 4.46 5.17
CA ASN A 134 -5.89 3.11 4.72
C ASN A 134 -4.61 3.11 3.86
N ALA A 135 -4.43 4.10 2.98
CA ALA A 135 -3.22 4.23 2.18
C ALA A 135 -1.97 4.47 3.05
N ILE A 136 -2.09 5.26 4.13
CA ILE A 136 -1.02 5.44 5.11
C ILE A 136 -0.66 4.11 5.77
N VAL A 137 -1.67 3.37 6.27
CA VAL A 137 -1.46 2.07 6.93
C VAL A 137 -0.82 1.07 5.96
N ALA A 138 -1.36 0.96 4.74
CA ALA A 138 -0.81 0.10 3.71
C ALA A 138 0.64 0.46 3.37
N ALA A 139 0.93 1.75 3.19
CA ALA A 139 2.28 2.22 2.91
C ALA A 139 3.24 1.95 4.08
N ALA A 140 2.79 2.08 5.33
CA ALA A 140 3.60 1.77 6.51
C ALA A 140 3.97 0.28 6.56
N VAL A 141 2.97 -0.59 6.42
CA VAL A 141 3.14 -2.06 6.44
C VAL A 141 4.05 -2.50 5.30
N MET A 142 3.78 -2.03 4.09
CA MET A 142 4.55 -2.39 2.90
C MET A 142 5.98 -1.85 2.94
N SER A 143 6.20 -0.63 3.46
CA SER A 143 7.55 -0.07 3.64
C SER A 143 8.34 -0.85 4.68
N TYR A 144 7.70 -1.23 5.78
CA TYR A 144 8.33 -2.05 6.82
C TYR A 144 8.74 -3.43 6.29
N TRP A 145 7.87 -4.05 5.49
CA TRP A 145 8.13 -5.33 4.85
C TRP A 145 9.24 -5.22 3.79
N LEU A 146 9.16 -4.23 2.90
CA LEU A 146 10.12 -4.00 1.82
C LEU A 146 11.52 -3.74 2.38
N HIS A 147 11.64 -2.88 3.40
CA HIS A 147 12.93 -2.61 4.05
C HIS A 147 13.57 -3.88 4.60
N ARG A 148 12.80 -4.69 5.35
CA ARG A 148 13.25 -5.99 5.88
C ARG A 148 13.67 -6.96 4.77
N ARG A 149 12.95 -6.97 3.64
CA ARG A 149 13.25 -7.84 2.50
C ARG A 149 14.53 -7.40 1.78
N LEU A 150 14.75 -6.10 1.62
CA LEU A 150 15.94 -5.56 1.00
C LEU A 150 17.17 -5.73 1.90
N GLU A 151 17.02 -5.55 3.22
CA GLU A 151 18.10 -5.81 4.19
C GLU A 151 18.58 -7.27 4.15
N ARG A 152 17.65 -8.24 4.01
CA ARG A 152 18.00 -9.67 3.89
C ARG A 152 18.68 -10.05 2.57
N ARG A 153 18.56 -9.22 1.54
CA ARG A 153 19.15 -9.46 0.21
C ARG A 153 20.48 -8.73 0.01
N ARG A 154 20.90 -7.92 0.98
CA ARG A 154 22.16 -7.18 1.00
C ARG A 154 23.26 -7.98 1.70
#